data_AF-I7BM00-F1
#
_entry.id   AF-I7BM00-F1
#
_cell.length_a   1.000
_cell.length_b   1.000
_cell.length_c   1.000
_cell.angle_alpha   90.00
_cell.angle_beta   90.00
_cell.angle_gamma   90.00
#
_symmetry.space_group_name_H-M   'P 1'
#
loop_
_entity.id
_entity.type
_entity.pdbx_description
1 polymer ?
#
loop_
_entity_poly.entity_id
_entity_poly.type
_entity_poly.pdbx_seq_one_letter_code
_entity_poly.pdbx_strand_id
1 'polypeptide(L)'
;MTRLSVTPIAGHRRRVQRRREYRCQLPPRRLRPLRRGRSSVVNSGASPDEPQGKSTRPSFEPVDEGSEPRSVDAAGRTERRHERHTGTVHTRVKDGTGLNTGRFRSSARSPRRSRPYPRPGRNAAARFALRCRSRTDGRRISTDKVAARHRSAVSDLGKIDRAFFDRHIAPNLGADRDDVSLGPAHGVDFGVLDIGDRALVTATDPLSILPTLGLERAARFALDLVLADVAVSGVPPSHLSICFTLPESMTDAEFATVWETIHTECADLGVAVVTGHTARYDDISHPWVGAATAMGVGEHDDIVRPDGARPGDRLLLTNGPAVEAVGLLSTLFGDQLALPDGVIADAQARLEEVFSVRDALTAAAAGPVRAMHDVTEGGLAGAVNEMADGAGARFAIDRAAVPMRPGVRAVCDTLDIDPWAATSCGSLLLAVDPAGVGAVRAALEDRDTPVADIGRVEATDAEGGEVLVDGEPLEHPTVDPSWEAYAELAAAATERDDRSSSAGQ
;
A
#
# COMPACT_ATOMS: atom_id res chain seq x y z
N MET A 1 3.28 -39.30 64.14
CA MET A 1 3.79 -40.14 63.03
C MET A 1 2.73 -40.10 61.94
N THR A 2 3.00 -39.68 60.70
CA THR A 2 4.27 -39.26 60.09
C THR A 2 4.00 -38.20 59.01
N ARG A 3 4.88 -37.20 58.88
CA ARG A 3 4.82 -36.19 57.81
C ARG A 3 5.18 -36.84 56.47
N LEU A 4 4.55 -36.43 55.37
CA LEU A 4 5.18 -36.47 54.06
C LEU A 4 5.13 -35.07 53.42
N SER A 5 6.27 -34.69 52.88
CA SER A 5 6.63 -33.32 52.50
C SER A 5 6.34 -33.05 51.03
N VAL A 6 5.70 -31.92 50.75
CA VAL A 6 5.64 -31.36 49.39
C VAL A 6 6.89 -30.53 49.16
N THR A 7 7.78 -31.01 48.29
CA THR A 7 8.92 -30.23 47.78
C THR A 7 8.46 -29.44 46.55
N PRO A 8 8.59 -28.11 46.51
CA PRO A 8 8.26 -27.34 45.31
C PRO A 8 9.38 -27.47 44.27
N ILE A 9 9.05 -27.99 43.10
CA ILE A 9 9.94 -27.90 41.92
C ILE A 9 9.89 -26.47 41.40
N ALA A 10 11.02 -25.78 41.41
CA ALA A 10 11.16 -24.48 40.80
C ALA A 10 11.30 -24.60 39.28
N GLY A 11 10.81 -23.62 38.52
CA GLY A 11 11.32 -23.40 37.15
C GLY A 11 10.32 -23.39 35.99
N HIS A 12 9.13 -22.79 36.13
CA HIS A 12 8.40 -22.27 34.96
C HIS A 12 8.16 -20.76 35.12
N ARG A 13 9.11 -19.96 34.64
CA ARG A 13 8.90 -18.53 34.42
C ARG A 13 7.91 -18.39 33.26
N ARG A 14 6.65 -18.05 33.56
CA ARG A 14 5.73 -17.54 32.54
C ARG A 14 6.40 -16.33 31.87
N ARG A 15 6.75 -16.44 30.58
CA ARG A 15 7.06 -15.27 29.76
C ARG A 15 5.76 -14.49 29.60
N VAL A 16 5.59 -13.47 30.44
CA VAL A 16 4.62 -12.41 30.17
C VAL A 16 5.03 -11.79 28.83
N GLN A 17 4.17 -11.89 27.82
CA GLN A 17 4.31 -11.12 26.59
C GLN A 17 4.36 -9.64 26.98
N ARG A 18 5.54 -9.02 26.84
CA ARG A 18 5.62 -7.57 26.83
C ARG A 18 5.04 -7.12 25.50
N ARG A 19 3.96 -6.33 25.54
CA ARG A 19 3.64 -5.45 24.42
C ARG A 19 4.91 -4.66 24.09
N ARG A 20 5.45 -4.80 22.89
CA ARG A 20 6.46 -3.87 22.37
C ARG A 20 5.71 -2.59 22.01
N GLU A 21 5.89 -1.54 22.81
CA GLU A 21 5.54 -0.19 22.36
C GLU A 21 6.54 0.19 21.27
N TYR A 22 6.13 0.05 20.00
CA TYR A 22 6.91 0.51 18.85
C TYR A 22 6.89 2.04 18.77
N ARG A 23 7.55 2.72 19.71
CA ARG A 23 7.65 4.18 19.70
C ARG A 23 8.88 4.64 18.92
N CYS A 24 8.89 4.38 17.62
CA CYS A 24 9.95 4.85 16.73
C CYS A 24 9.64 6.28 16.25
N GLN A 25 10.43 7.25 16.68
CA GLN A 25 10.35 8.60 16.11
C GLN A 25 11.07 8.59 14.76
N LEU A 26 10.33 8.84 13.67
CA LEU A 26 10.91 9.20 12.37
C LEU A 26 11.99 10.28 12.59
N PRO A 27 13.21 10.14 12.03
CA PRO A 27 14.29 11.06 12.30
C PRO A 27 13.91 12.47 11.83
N PRO A 28 14.03 13.51 12.68
CA PRO A 28 13.61 14.86 12.30
C PRO A 28 14.50 15.38 11.16
N ARG A 29 13.92 15.53 9.97
CA ARG A 29 14.60 16.09 8.78
C ARG A 29 15.20 17.46 9.13
N ARG A 30 16.51 17.62 8.93
CA ARG A 30 17.18 18.92 9.01
C ARG A 30 16.74 19.80 7.84
N LEU A 31 15.75 20.65 8.06
CA LEU A 31 15.36 21.70 7.13
C LEU A 31 16.59 22.54 6.74
N ARG A 32 17.01 22.45 5.47
CA ARG A 32 18.04 23.36 4.94
C ARG A 32 17.46 24.78 4.91
N PRO A 33 18.16 25.81 5.41
CA PRO A 33 17.64 27.16 5.39
C PRO A 33 17.52 27.66 3.94
N LEU A 34 16.32 28.11 3.58
CA LEU A 34 15.99 28.73 2.29
C LEU A 34 16.99 29.85 1.95
N ARG A 35 17.83 29.63 0.94
CA ARG A 35 18.63 30.71 0.34
C ARG A 35 17.67 31.66 -0.39
N ARG A 36 17.42 32.83 0.20
CA ARG A 36 16.75 33.94 -0.49
C ARG A 36 17.58 34.36 -1.70
N GLY A 37 17.14 33.96 -2.90
CA GLY A 37 17.73 34.41 -4.15
C GLY A 37 17.56 35.93 -4.29
N ARG A 38 18.67 36.66 -4.28
CA ARG A 38 18.70 38.03 -4.81
C ARG A 38 19.12 37.96 -6.26
N SER A 39 18.23 38.38 -7.14
CA SER A 39 18.56 38.71 -8.53
C SER A 39 19.60 39.83 -8.57
N SER A 40 20.66 39.64 -9.35
CA SER A 40 21.49 40.72 -9.85
C SER A 40 21.98 40.41 -11.26
N VAL A 41 21.55 41.26 -12.18
CA VAL A 41 21.81 41.25 -13.63
C VAL A 41 23.30 41.15 -13.97
N VAL A 42 23.60 40.41 -15.04
CA VAL A 42 24.93 40.33 -15.68
C VAL A 42 25.33 41.70 -16.23
N ASN A 43 26.55 42.17 -15.94
CA ASN A 43 27.21 43.14 -16.80
C ASN A 43 28.71 42.85 -16.92
N SER A 44 29.27 43.16 -18.08
CA SER A 44 30.62 42.79 -18.52
C SER A 44 31.67 43.86 -18.19
N GLY A 45 32.94 43.46 -18.01
CA GLY A 45 34.07 44.41 -18.07
C GLY A 45 35.32 44.06 -17.26
N ALA A 46 36.36 43.61 -17.96
CA ALA A 46 37.78 43.92 -17.79
C ALA A 46 38.46 44.03 -16.39
N SER A 47 39.48 43.18 -16.19
CA SER A 47 40.74 43.44 -15.46
C SER A 47 41.49 44.67 -16.06
N PRO A 48 42.47 45.34 -15.38
CA PRO A 48 43.50 44.72 -14.54
C PRO A 48 44.08 45.52 -13.32
N ASP A 49 45.09 44.89 -12.71
CA ASP A 49 46.21 45.40 -11.89
C ASP A 49 46.05 45.82 -10.40
N GLU A 50 46.94 45.19 -9.60
CA GLU A 50 47.40 45.53 -8.24
C GLU A 50 48.34 46.78 -8.24
N PRO A 51 48.80 47.40 -7.10
CA PRO A 51 49.16 46.75 -5.83
C PRO A 51 49.01 47.52 -4.47
N GLN A 52 49.17 46.76 -3.38
CA GLN A 52 49.72 47.09 -2.03
C GLN A 52 49.24 48.31 -1.20
N GLY A 53 48.82 48.03 0.05
CA GLY A 53 48.66 49.01 1.15
C GLY A 53 48.59 48.33 2.54
N LYS A 54 49.11 48.97 3.61
CA LYS A 54 49.34 48.37 4.95
C LYS A 54 48.38 48.90 6.04
N SER A 55 48.35 48.20 7.19
CA SER A 55 47.96 48.71 8.55
C SER A 55 46.43 48.86 8.79
N THR A 56 45.83 48.68 9.99
CA THR A 56 46.32 48.52 11.39
C THR A 56 45.25 47.81 12.27
N ARG A 57 45.60 47.20 13.42
CA ARG A 57 44.66 46.84 14.52
C ARG A 57 44.46 48.02 15.50
N PRO A 58 43.36 48.07 16.28
CA PRO A 58 43.32 47.51 17.66
C PRO A 58 42.06 46.63 17.89
N SER A 59 41.98 45.62 18.77
CA SER A 59 42.37 45.44 20.18
C SER A 59 41.42 46.10 21.21
N PHE A 60 40.53 45.32 21.85
CA PHE A 60 40.40 45.16 23.32
C PHE A 60 39.31 44.10 23.68
N GLU A 61 39.49 43.40 24.81
CA GLU A 61 38.63 42.31 25.31
C GLU A 61 37.76 42.76 26.54
N PRO A 62 37.38 41.93 27.55
CA PRO A 62 35.96 41.58 27.77
C PRO A 62 35.44 41.98 29.18
N VAL A 63 34.20 41.59 29.51
CA VAL A 63 33.69 41.55 30.90
C VAL A 63 32.89 40.26 31.10
N ASP A 64 32.95 39.71 32.32
CA ASP A 64 32.64 38.32 32.68
C ASP A 64 31.65 38.23 33.88
N GLU A 65 31.17 37.02 34.17
CA GLU A 65 30.41 36.56 35.36
C GLU A 65 29.03 37.24 35.60
N GLY A 66 27.99 36.62 36.16
CA GLY A 66 27.76 35.34 36.85
C GLY A 66 26.61 35.58 37.84
N SER A 67 25.54 34.79 37.98
CA SER A 67 25.51 33.54 38.75
C SER A 67 24.04 33.08 39.00
N GLU A 68 23.84 31.77 39.16
CA GLU A 68 22.61 31.07 39.61
C GLU A 68 22.70 30.70 41.12
N PRO A 69 21.81 29.88 41.74
CA PRO A 69 20.33 29.86 41.83
C PRO A 69 19.86 29.68 43.31
N ARG A 70 18.58 29.26 43.53
CA ARG A 70 17.92 28.61 44.73
C ARG A 70 16.64 29.35 45.17
N SER A 71 15.61 28.73 45.78
CA SER A 71 15.25 27.31 46.01
C SER A 71 13.78 27.15 46.41
N VAL A 72 13.27 25.91 46.25
CA VAL A 72 12.03 25.28 46.76
C VAL A 72 11.58 25.74 48.16
N ASP A 73 10.25 25.89 48.38
CA ASP A 73 9.53 25.17 49.46
C ASP A 73 7.99 25.19 49.32
N ALA A 74 7.29 24.34 50.08
CA ALA A 74 5.91 23.88 49.80
C ALA A 74 4.88 23.98 50.95
N ALA A 75 3.62 23.63 50.60
CA ALA A 75 2.49 23.21 51.46
C ALA A 75 1.56 24.27 52.10
N GLY A 76 0.24 23.99 52.06
CA GLY A 76 -0.81 24.69 52.83
C GLY A 76 -2.21 24.67 52.17
N ARG A 77 -3.12 23.78 52.62
CA ARG A 77 -4.52 23.75 52.16
C ARG A 77 -5.40 24.77 52.89
N THR A 78 -6.35 25.41 52.19
CA THR A 78 -7.84 25.36 52.35
C THR A 78 -8.53 26.54 51.60
N GLU A 79 -9.85 26.58 51.30
CA GLU A 79 -10.91 25.55 51.42
C GLU A 79 -11.77 25.39 50.14
N ARG A 80 -13.00 25.94 50.10
CA ARG A 80 -13.98 25.88 49.00
C ARG A 80 -14.86 27.14 48.97
N ARG A 81 -15.33 27.52 47.78
CA ARG A 81 -16.75 27.94 47.60
C ARG A 81 -17.23 27.69 46.16
N HIS A 82 -18.46 27.20 46.05
CA HIS A 82 -19.19 27.12 44.78
C HIS A 82 -19.72 28.51 44.39
N GLU A 83 -19.89 28.74 43.09
CA GLU A 83 -21.18 29.22 42.58
C GLU A 83 -21.41 28.75 41.14
N ARG A 84 -22.65 28.34 40.86
CA ARG A 84 -23.15 28.02 39.51
C ARG A 84 -23.98 29.22 39.05
N HIS A 85 -24.04 29.49 37.74
CA HIS A 85 -25.21 30.17 37.18
C HIS A 85 -25.66 29.52 35.87
N THR A 86 -26.96 29.28 35.80
CA THR A 86 -27.69 28.65 34.71
C THR A 86 -28.31 29.70 33.79
N GLY A 87 -28.28 29.48 32.48
CA GLY A 87 -29.00 30.29 31.49
C GLY A 87 -29.78 29.43 30.52
N THR A 88 -31.06 29.21 30.80
CA THR A 88 -32.00 28.48 29.93
C THR A 88 -32.72 29.46 29.01
N VAL A 89 -32.83 29.17 27.71
CA VAL A 89 -33.76 29.86 26.81
C VAL A 89 -34.60 28.84 26.04
N HIS A 90 -35.91 29.11 25.97
CA HIS A 90 -36.93 28.18 25.46
C HIS A 90 -36.90 28.01 23.93
N THR A 91 -37.15 26.78 23.50
CA THR A 91 -37.67 26.48 22.16
C THR A 91 -39.11 26.98 22.00
N ARG A 92 -39.46 27.46 20.80
CA ARG A 92 -40.86 27.78 20.45
C ARG A 92 -41.17 27.35 19.03
N VAL A 93 -41.99 26.31 18.90
CA VAL A 93 -42.54 25.84 17.62
C VAL A 93 -43.61 26.82 17.14
N LYS A 94 -43.69 27.03 15.82
CA LYS A 94 -44.88 27.53 15.12
C LYS A 94 -44.90 27.00 13.68
N ASP A 95 -45.98 26.30 13.34
CA ASP A 95 -46.34 25.97 11.97
C ASP A 95 -46.84 27.19 11.18
N GLY A 96 -46.83 27.11 9.84
CA GLY A 96 -47.68 27.98 9.01
C GLY A 96 -47.10 28.45 7.67
N THR A 97 -47.27 27.63 6.62
CA THR A 97 -47.67 28.01 5.23
C THR A 97 -47.06 29.26 4.56
N GLY A 98 -46.46 29.09 3.37
CA GLY A 98 -46.23 30.22 2.45
C GLY A 98 -45.50 29.89 1.15
N LEU A 99 -46.24 29.58 0.07
CA LEU A 99 -45.72 29.65 -1.30
C LEU A 99 -45.49 31.12 -1.69
N ASN A 100 -44.32 31.47 -2.23
CA ASN A 100 -44.29 32.24 -3.48
C ASN A 100 -42.98 32.17 -4.27
N THR A 101 -43.12 32.33 -5.59
CA THR A 101 -42.05 32.36 -6.58
C THR A 101 -41.38 33.73 -6.70
N GLY A 102 -40.07 33.77 -6.89
CA GLY A 102 -39.29 35.00 -7.11
C GLY A 102 -38.41 34.91 -8.34
N ARG A 103 -38.84 35.51 -9.47
CA ARG A 103 -37.99 35.70 -10.66
C ARG A 103 -36.91 36.75 -10.39
N PHE A 104 -35.71 36.53 -10.92
CA PHE A 104 -34.82 37.63 -11.34
C PHE A 104 -34.44 37.49 -12.81
N ARG A 105 -34.37 38.64 -13.51
CA ARG A 105 -34.13 38.74 -14.96
C ARG A 105 -32.75 39.34 -15.25
N SER A 106 -32.02 38.65 -16.11
CA SER A 106 -31.11 39.17 -17.16
C SER A 106 -30.29 40.46 -16.92
N SER A 107 -28.99 40.35 -17.17
CA SER A 107 -28.37 41.20 -18.19
C SER A 107 -27.40 40.37 -19.03
N ALA A 108 -27.29 40.67 -20.33
CA ALA A 108 -26.49 39.91 -21.28
C ALA A 108 -25.39 40.78 -21.90
N ARG A 109 -24.21 40.20 -22.10
CA ARG A 109 -23.26 40.66 -23.13
C ARG A 109 -22.66 39.44 -23.85
N SER A 110 -22.75 39.47 -25.18
CA SER A 110 -22.01 38.65 -26.13
C SER A 110 -21.62 39.60 -27.26
N PRO A 111 -20.42 39.50 -27.85
CA PRO A 111 -20.23 38.62 -29.03
C PRO A 111 -18.79 38.02 -29.08
N ARG A 112 -18.30 37.21 -30.05
CA ARG A 112 -18.71 36.81 -31.41
C ARG A 112 -18.47 35.29 -31.66
N ARG A 113 -18.97 34.81 -32.80
CA ARG A 113 -18.98 33.40 -33.27
C ARG A 113 -17.64 32.89 -33.86
N SER A 114 -17.44 31.57 -33.80
CA SER A 114 -16.83 30.77 -34.87
C SER A 114 -17.54 29.40 -35.02
N ARG A 115 -17.55 28.89 -36.26
CA ARG A 115 -18.38 27.83 -36.91
C ARG A 115 -18.68 26.51 -36.16
N PRO A 116 -19.81 25.82 -36.47
CA PRO A 116 -20.10 24.46 -36.02
C PRO A 116 -19.53 23.37 -36.95
N TYR A 117 -19.17 22.21 -36.37
CA TYR A 117 -18.86 20.96 -37.10
C TYR A 117 -20.15 20.20 -37.49
N PRO A 118 -20.12 19.34 -38.53
CA PRO A 118 -21.31 18.67 -39.07
C PRO A 118 -21.76 17.46 -38.26
N ARG A 119 -23.07 17.19 -38.25
CA ARG A 119 -23.66 15.93 -37.75
C ARG A 119 -23.77 14.90 -38.89
N PRO A 120 -23.54 13.60 -38.66
CA PRO A 120 -23.92 12.55 -39.61
C PRO A 120 -25.45 12.47 -39.75
N GLY A 121 -25.93 12.30 -40.98
CA GLY A 121 -27.36 12.33 -41.30
C GLY A 121 -28.10 11.03 -40.98
N ARG A 122 -29.39 11.15 -40.66
CA ARG A 122 -30.33 10.01 -40.66
C ARG A 122 -30.88 9.79 -42.07
N ASN A 123 -30.84 8.54 -42.55
CA ASN A 123 -31.79 7.83 -43.41
C ASN A 123 -31.09 6.53 -43.90
N ALA A 124 -31.70 5.36 -43.98
CA ALA A 124 -33.13 5.09 -44.12
C ALA A 124 -33.60 3.89 -43.28
N ALA A 125 -34.60 4.12 -42.42
CA ALA A 125 -35.40 3.06 -41.81
C ALA A 125 -36.67 2.85 -42.66
N ALA A 126 -36.57 2.06 -43.73
CA ALA A 126 -37.73 1.63 -44.52
C ALA A 126 -37.43 0.44 -45.45
N ARG A 127 -37.52 -0.80 -44.94
CA ARG A 127 -37.96 -1.98 -45.72
C ARG A 127 -38.19 -3.21 -44.83
N PHE A 128 -39.21 -3.99 -45.20
CA PHE A 128 -39.61 -5.30 -44.66
C PHE A 128 -40.24 -5.36 -43.25
N ALA A 129 -41.52 -4.98 -43.21
CA ALA A 129 -42.52 -5.72 -42.44
C ALA A 129 -43.49 -6.40 -43.42
N LEU A 130 -43.40 -7.73 -43.59
CA LEU A 130 -44.54 -8.66 -43.79
C LEU A 130 -44.09 -10.13 -43.99
N ARG A 131 -44.30 -10.97 -42.97
CA ARG A 131 -45.19 -12.16 -43.01
C ARG A 131 -44.89 -13.11 -41.85
N CYS A 132 -45.68 -13.01 -40.80
CA CYS A 132 -45.93 -14.18 -39.95
C CYS A 132 -46.79 -15.17 -40.74
N ARG A 133 -46.30 -16.39 -40.95
CA ARG A 133 -47.16 -17.58 -41.10
C ARG A 133 -46.64 -18.68 -40.20
N SER A 134 -47.57 -19.23 -39.44
CA SER A 134 -47.42 -20.37 -38.55
C SER A 134 -46.63 -21.53 -39.14
N ARG A 135 -45.66 -22.04 -38.37
CA ARG A 135 -45.37 -23.47 -38.27
C ARG A 135 -44.82 -23.77 -36.89
N THR A 136 -45.61 -24.47 -36.10
CA THR A 136 -45.14 -25.20 -34.92
C THR A 136 -44.18 -26.30 -35.37
N ASP A 137 -42.94 -26.27 -34.89
CA ASP A 137 -42.12 -27.47 -34.81
C ASP A 137 -41.37 -27.48 -33.47
N GLY A 138 -41.39 -28.63 -32.82
CA GLY A 138 -40.96 -28.79 -31.44
C GLY A 138 -39.48 -29.09 -31.34
N ARG A 139 -38.65 -28.07 -31.07
CA ARG A 139 -37.31 -28.27 -30.53
C ARG A 139 -37.10 -27.40 -29.30
N ARG A 140 -37.02 -28.03 -28.12
CA ARG A 140 -36.41 -27.40 -26.95
C ARG A 140 -34.97 -27.07 -27.30
N ILE A 141 -34.68 -25.79 -27.52
CA ILE A 141 -33.32 -25.29 -27.54
C ILE A 141 -32.83 -25.42 -26.10
N SER A 142 -31.79 -26.23 -25.86
CA SER A 142 -31.19 -26.28 -24.52
C SER A 142 -30.60 -24.91 -24.21
N THR A 143 -30.96 -24.38 -23.04
CA THR A 143 -30.57 -23.04 -22.56
C THR A 143 -29.06 -22.89 -22.43
N ASP A 144 -28.35 -24.01 -22.27
CA ASP A 144 -26.90 -24.12 -22.12
C ASP A 144 -26.14 -23.63 -23.36
N LYS A 145 -26.69 -23.80 -24.57
CA LYS A 145 -26.05 -23.37 -25.82
C LYS A 145 -26.17 -21.87 -26.12
N VAL A 146 -27.02 -21.15 -25.41
CA VAL A 146 -27.09 -19.68 -25.51
C VAL A 146 -26.15 -19.04 -24.48
N ALA A 147 -26.06 -19.60 -23.26
CA ALA A 147 -25.09 -19.18 -22.25
C ALA A 147 -23.63 -19.35 -22.72
N ALA A 148 -23.32 -20.44 -23.45
CA ALA A 148 -21.97 -20.73 -23.92
C ALA A 148 -21.41 -19.78 -25.01
N ARG A 149 -22.22 -18.86 -25.59
CA ARG A 149 -21.79 -17.95 -26.66
C ARG A 149 -21.52 -16.51 -26.21
N HIS A 150 -21.74 -16.19 -24.94
CA HIS A 150 -21.45 -14.88 -24.35
C HIS A 150 -20.65 -14.95 -23.05
N ARG A 151 -19.92 -16.04 -22.82
CA ARG A 151 -18.68 -15.92 -22.03
C ARG A 151 -17.69 -15.12 -22.87
N SER A 152 -17.63 -13.82 -22.58
CA SER A 152 -16.39 -13.06 -22.74
C SER A 152 -15.24 -13.89 -22.19
N ALA A 153 -14.03 -13.75 -22.74
CA ALA A 153 -12.86 -14.13 -21.96
C ALA A 153 -12.93 -13.32 -20.67
N VAL A 154 -13.18 -14.03 -19.56
CA VAL A 154 -12.89 -13.56 -18.22
C VAL A 154 -11.41 -13.91 -18.04
N SER A 155 -10.62 -13.00 -17.49
CA SER A 155 -9.26 -13.36 -17.08
C SER A 155 -9.31 -14.49 -16.07
N ASP A 156 -8.20 -15.20 -15.91
CA ASP A 156 -8.03 -16.09 -14.76
C ASP A 156 -8.00 -15.26 -13.46
N LEU A 157 -7.94 -15.93 -12.30
CA LEU A 157 -7.95 -15.25 -11.00
C LEU A 157 -6.69 -14.37 -10.82
N GLY A 158 -6.88 -13.11 -10.43
CA GLY A 158 -5.80 -12.15 -10.18
C GLY A 158 -6.02 -10.79 -10.85
N LYS A 159 -4.92 -10.05 -11.03
CA LYS A 159 -4.80 -8.80 -11.80
C LYS A 159 -5.28 -9.01 -13.24
N ILE A 160 -5.80 -7.93 -13.84
CA ILE A 160 -6.23 -7.95 -15.25
C ILE A 160 -5.01 -7.98 -16.19
N ASP A 161 -5.09 -8.72 -17.29
CA ASP A 161 -3.94 -8.91 -18.17
C ASP A 161 -3.47 -7.60 -18.84
N ARG A 162 -2.15 -7.48 -19.03
CA ARG A 162 -1.50 -6.31 -19.65
C ARG A 162 -2.10 -5.95 -21.01
N ALA A 163 -2.41 -6.94 -21.85
CA ALA A 163 -2.92 -6.71 -23.20
C ALA A 163 -4.37 -6.21 -23.21
N PHE A 164 -5.15 -6.48 -22.16
CA PHE A 164 -6.44 -5.86 -21.90
C PHE A 164 -6.26 -4.44 -21.33
N PHE A 165 -5.38 -4.25 -20.35
CA PHE A 165 -5.09 -2.94 -19.76
C PHE A 165 -4.69 -1.92 -20.84
N ASP A 166 -3.68 -2.24 -21.66
CA ASP A 166 -3.16 -1.38 -22.73
C ASP A 166 -4.20 -1.07 -23.82
N ARG A 167 -5.15 -1.99 -24.03
CA ARG A 167 -6.18 -1.87 -25.08
C ARG A 167 -7.43 -1.13 -24.61
N HIS A 168 -7.79 -1.26 -23.35
CA HIS A 168 -9.10 -0.86 -22.84
C HIS A 168 -9.05 0.12 -21.67
N ILE A 169 -8.03 0.06 -20.80
CA ILE A 169 -7.95 0.92 -19.61
C ILE A 169 -7.08 2.15 -19.90
N ALA A 170 -5.80 1.96 -20.21
CA ALA A 170 -4.83 3.03 -20.47
C ALA A 170 -5.31 4.10 -21.49
N PRO A 171 -5.91 3.76 -22.64
CA PRO A 171 -6.38 4.78 -23.60
C PRO A 171 -7.72 5.44 -23.23
N ASN A 172 -8.39 5.03 -22.14
CA ASN A 172 -9.75 5.48 -21.78
C ASN A 172 -9.86 6.10 -20.38
N LEU A 173 -8.78 6.71 -19.86
CA LEU A 173 -8.72 7.31 -18.52
C LEU A 173 -9.54 8.61 -18.35
N GLY A 174 -10.19 9.10 -19.42
CA GLY A 174 -11.12 10.23 -19.35
C GLY A 174 -10.51 11.54 -19.84
N ALA A 175 -10.47 12.57 -18.98
CA ALA A 175 -9.94 13.88 -19.33
C ALA A 175 -8.43 13.95 -19.07
N ASP A 176 -7.68 14.34 -20.09
CA ASP A 176 -6.26 14.68 -19.96
C ASP A 176 -6.10 15.94 -19.08
N ARG A 177 -5.06 15.96 -18.23
CA ARG A 177 -4.83 17.02 -17.23
C ARG A 177 -3.34 17.25 -17.00
N ASP A 178 -2.93 18.50 -17.16
CA ASP A 178 -1.53 18.93 -16.95
C ASP A 178 -1.01 18.76 -15.51
N ASP A 179 -1.88 18.48 -14.53
CA ASP A 179 -1.52 18.26 -13.11
C ASP A 179 -1.40 16.78 -12.71
N VAL A 180 -1.35 15.86 -13.68
CA VAL A 180 -1.05 14.44 -13.47
C VAL A 180 0.37 14.14 -13.97
N SER A 181 1.34 14.02 -13.06
CA SER A 181 2.75 13.75 -13.40
C SER A 181 3.10 12.26 -13.41
N LEU A 182 2.24 11.40 -12.84
CA LEU A 182 2.25 9.95 -13.06
C LEU A 182 0.81 9.42 -13.05
N GLY A 183 0.42 8.81 -14.17
CA GLY A 183 -0.87 8.13 -14.31
C GLY A 183 -0.73 6.60 -14.28
N PRO A 184 -1.86 5.87 -14.34
CA PRO A 184 -1.86 4.40 -14.35
C PRO A 184 -1.02 3.80 -15.48
N ALA A 185 -0.13 2.88 -15.13
CA ALA A 185 0.69 2.09 -16.04
C ALA A 185 0.93 0.70 -15.44
N HIS A 186 1.43 -0.25 -16.25
CA HIS A 186 1.81 -1.57 -15.75
C HIS A 186 3.08 -1.48 -14.87
N GLY A 187 3.12 -2.16 -13.73
CA GLY A 187 4.23 -2.05 -12.77
C GLY A 187 4.36 -0.69 -12.10
N VAL A 188 3.23 0.02 -11.91
CA VAL A 188 3.16 1.31 -11.24
C VAL A 188 1.98 1.33 -10.28
N ASP A 189 2.27 1.14 -8.99
CA ASP A 189 1.27 0.95 -7.93
C ASP A 189 0.60 2.28 -7.49
N PHE A 190 1.23 3.42 -7.79
CA PHE A 190 0.73 4.74 -7.37
C PHE A 190 0.67 5.78 -8.51
N GLY A 191 -0.35 6.64 -8.46
CA GLY A 191 -0.43 7.86 -9.25
C GLY A 191 0.21 9.05 -8.52
N VAL A 192 0.60 10.08 -9.28
CA VAL A 192 1.15 11.33 -8.75
C VAL A 192 0.46 12.54 -9.37
N LEU A 193 0.02 13.45 -8.50
CA LEU A 193 -0.61 14.73 -8.85
C LEU A 193 0.25 15.92 -8.40
N ASP A 194 0.31 16.97 -9.21
CA ASP A 194 1.07 18.19 -8.94
C ASP A 194 0.20 19.21 -8.21
N ILE A 195 0.47 19.44 -6.92
CA ILE A 195 -0.26 20.39 -6.07
C ILE A 195 0.64 21.57 -5.71
N GLY A 196 0.75 22.53 -6.65
CA GLY A 196 1.56 23.73 -6.48
C GLY A 196 3.05 23.44 -6.67
N ASP A 197 3.80 23.36 -5.57
CA ASP A 197 5.21 22.96 -5.51
C ASP A 197 5.41 21.57 -4.88
N ARG A 198 4.31 20.84 -4.64
CA ARG A 198 4.28 19.54 -3.96
C ARG A 198 3.74 18.44 -4.87
N ALA A 199 4.19 17.22 -4.59
CA ALA A 199 3.57 16.02 -5.12
C ALA A 199 2.54 15.46 -4.12
N LEU A 200 1.37 15.05 -4.63
CA LEU A 200 0.43 14.15 -3.96
C LEU A 200 0.55 12.77 -4.62
N VAL A 201 1.14 11.82 -3.91
CA VAL A 201 1.14 10.40 -4.26
C VAL A 201 -0.18 9.78 -3.82
N THR A 202 -0.81 8.93 -4.63
CA THR A 202 -2.05 8.24 -4.27
C THR A 202 -2.12 6.82 -4.86
N ALA A 203 -2.61 5.88 -4.07
CA ALA A 203 -2.85 4.48 -4.48
C ALA A 203 -4.21 4.00 -3.95
N THR A 204 -4.75 2.90 -4.47
CA THR A 204 -6.07 2.40 -4.04
C THR A 204 -6.24 0.90 -4.20
N ASP A 205 -6.70 0.25 -3.13
CA ASP A 205 -6.81 -1.20 -3.05
C ASP A 205 -8.12 -1.70 -2.45
N PRO A 206 -8.51 -2.96 -2.75
CA PRO A 206 -9.56 -3.66 -2.02
C PRO A 206 -9.13 -3.98 -0.58
N LEU A 207 -10.08 -3.90 0.36
CA LEU A 207 -9.86 -4.23 1.77
C LEU A 207 -10.26 -5.67 2.07
N SER A 208 -9.27 -6.46 2.51
CA SER A 208 -9.37 -7.90 2.77
C SER A 208 -9.32 -8.18 4.28
N ILE A 209 -10.47 -8.47 4.91
CA ILE A 209 -10.56 -8.83 6.33
C ILE A 209 -10.94 -10.31 6.46
N LEU A 210 -10.02 -11.11 7.01
CA LEU A 210 -10.22 -12.52 7.36
C LEU A 210 -10.44 -12.67 8.87
N PRO A 211 -11.67 -12.86 9.38
CA PRO A 211 -11.92 -13.00 10.82
C PRO A 211 -11.17 -14.17 11.47
N THR A 212 -10.95 -15.24 10.71
CA THR A 212 -10.16 -16.44 11.10
C THR A 212 -8.70 -16.13 11.44
N LEU A 213 -8.14 -15.04 10.91
CA LEU A 213 -6.79 -14.56 11.22
C LEU A 213 -6.69 -13.87 12.60
N GLY A 214 -7.84 -13.56 13.19
CA GLY A 214 -7.99 -12.64 14.32
C GLY A 214 -8.15 -11.20 13.83
N LEU A 215 -9.24 -10.55 14.21
CA LEU A 215 -9.66 -9.24 13.65
C LEU A 215 -8.61 -8.14 13.76
N GLU A 216 -7.89 -8.04 14.89
CA GLU A 216 -6.80 -7.08 15.03
C GLU A 216 -5.66 -7.32 14.01
N ARG A 217 -5.30 -8.60 13.77
CA ARG A 217 -4.23 -8.94 12.82
C ARG A 217 -4.68 -8.69 11.39
N ALA A 218 -5.90 -9.10 11.04
CA ALA A 218 -6.50 -8.83 9.74
C ALA A 218 -6.62 -7.32 9.45
N ALA A 219 -7.00 -6.52 10.45
CA ALA A 219 -7.11 -5.06 10.33
C ALA A 219 -5.74 -4.38 10.09
N ARG A 220 -4.68 -4.82 10.80
CA ARG A 220 -3.31 -4.36 10.54
C ARG A 220 -2.85 -4.74 9.13
N PHE A 221 -3.08 -6.00 8.74
CA PHE A 221 -2.70 -6.54 7.44
C PHE A 221 -3.34 -5.76 6.28
N ALA A 222 -4.67 -5.62 6.30
CA ALA A 222 -5.41 -4.89 5.27
C ALA A 222 -5.03 -3.41 5.17
N LEU A 223 -4.63 -2.79 6.28
CA LEU A 223 -4.20 -1.39 6.28
C LEU A 223 -2.77 -1.24 5.74
N ASP A 224 -1.83 -2.11 6.12
CA ASP A 224 -0.43 -1.98 5.69
C ASP A 224 -0.31 -2.14 4.17
N LEU A 225 -1.06 -3.09 3.57
CA LEU A 225 -1.19 -3.25 2.12
C LEU A 225 -1.55 -1.93 1.42
N VAL A 226 -2.70 -1.34 1.77
CA VAL A 226 -3.20 -0.09 1.17
C VAL A 226 -2.22 1.09 1.34
N LEU A 227 -1.42 1.07 2.41
CA LEU A 227 -0.43 2.11 2.69
C LEU A 227 0.93 1.82 2.02
N ALA A 228 1.21 0.58 1.63
CA ALA A 228 2.49 0.14 1.06
C ALA A 228 2.74 0.78 -0.31
N ASP A 229 1.76 0.76 -1.21
CA ASP A 229 1.81 1.40 -2.54
C ASP A 229 2.21 2.88 -2.48
N VAL A 230 1.74 3.61 -1.47
CA VAL A 230 2.19 5.00 -1.25
C VAL A 230 3.58 5.03 -0.63
N ALA A 231 3.90 4.14 0.31
CA ALA A 231 5.19 4.09 0.97
C ALA A 231 6.36 3.69 0.05
N VAL A 232 6.14 2.84 -0.96
CA VAL A 232 7.16 2.45 -1.96
C VAL A 232 7.61 3.61 -2.85
N SER A 233 6.76 4.65 -2.98
CA SER A 233 7.18 5.93 -3.58
C SER A 233 8.25 6.69 -2.78
N GLY A 234 8.60 6.24 -1.57
CA GLY A 234 9.44 6.95 -0.62
C GLY A 234 8.75 8.10 0.13
N VAL A 235 7.56 8.51 -0.31
CA VAL A 235 6.74 9.53 0.37
C VAL A 235 5.91 8.88 1.49
N PRO A 236 5.98 9.38 2.74
CA PRO A 236 5.14 8.88 3.82
C PRO A 236 3.64 8.97 3.50
N PRO A 237 2.87 7.86 3.64
CA PRO A 237 1.43 7.94 3.70
C PRO A 237 0.99 8.91 4.80
N SER A 238 -0.06 9.70 4.52
CA SER A 238 -0.44 10.84 5.36
C SER A 238 -1.95 11.03 5.48
N HIS A 239 -2.70 10.62 4.47
CA HIS A 239 -4.16 10.68 4.47
C HIS A 239 -4.74 9.36 3.92
N LEU A 240 -5.91 8.97 4.42
CA LEU A 240 -6.63 7.75 4.00
C LEU A 240 -8.11 8.05 3.75
N SER A 241 -8.63 7.59 2.62
CA SER A 241 -10.07 7.50 2.35
C SER A 241 -10.46 6.02 2.42
N ILE A 242 -11.52 5.67 3.16
CA ILE A 242 -11.86 4.26 3.43
C ILE A 242 -13.35 3.96 3.26
N CYS A 243 -13.67 2.95 2.45
CA CYS A 243 -15.03 2.50 2.18
C CYS A 243 -15.21 1.06 2.68
N PHE A 244 -16.15 0.85 3.60
CA PHE A 244 -16.56 -0.46 4.09
C PHE A 244 -17.94 -0.84 3.54
N THR A 245 -17.96 -1.92 2.79
CA THR A 245 -19.15 -2.69 2.42
C THR A 245 -19.20 -3.92 3.32
N LEU A 246 -19.82 -3.80 4.49
CA LEU A 246 -19.79 -4.84 5.52
C LEU A 246 -20.81 -5.94 5.23
N PRO A 247 -20.46 -7.23 5.47
CA PRO A 247 -21.43 -8.31 5.44
C PRO A 247 -22.41 -8.21 6.61
N GLU A 248 -23.63 -8.71 6.43
CA GLU A 248 -24.64 -8.76 7.50
C GLU A 248 -24.19 -9.57 8.72
N SER A 249 -23.31 -10.55 8.51
CA SER A 249 -22.79 -11.46 9.54
C SER A 249 -21.77 -10.84 10.50
N MET A 250 -21.05 -9.78 10.10
CA MET A 250 -20.07 -9.12 10.97
C MET A 250 -20.78 -8.27 12.02
N THR A 251 -20.64 -8.57 13.30
CA THR A 251 -21.26 -7.78 14.38
C THR A 251 -20.63 -6.39 14.54
N ASP A 252 -21.35 -5.46 15.16
CA ASP A 252 -20.84 -4.11 15.45
C ASP A 252 -19.59 -4.13 16.36
N ALA A 253 -19.47 -5.14 17.23
CA ALA A 253 -18.31 -5.32 18.12
C ALA A 253 -17.06 -5.81 17.36
N GLU A 254 -17.25 -6.68 16.37
CA GLU A 254 -16.16 -7.13 15.49
C GLU A 254 -15.69 -5.99 14.59
N PHE A 255 -16.63 -5.22 14.01
CA PHE A 255 -16.28 -4.04 13.23
C PHE A 255 -15.61 -2.95 14.08
N ALA A 256 -16.06 -2.71 15.32
CA ALA A 256 -15.38 -1.80 16.25
C ALA A 256 -13.93 -2.25 16.53
N THR A 257 -13.70 -3.56 16.70
CA THR A 257 -12.34 -4.13 16.88
C THR A 257 -11.43 -3.83 15.67
N VAL A 258 -11.95 -4.03 14.45
CA VAL A 258 -11.24 -3.70 13.20
C VAL A 258 -10.94 -2.20 13.13
N TRP A 259 -11.94 -1.36 13.38
CA TRP A 259 -11.84 0.09 13.27
C TRP A 259 -10.89 0.73 14.32
N GLU A 260 -10.96 0.29 15.58
CA GLU A 260 -10.06 0.75 16.65
C GLU A 260 -8.61 0.32 16.41
N THR A 261 -8.41 -0.84 15.76
CA THR A 261 -7.08 -1.28 15.32
C THR A 261 -6.55 -0.39 14.18
N ILE A 262 -7.34 -0.15 13.14
CA ILE A 262 -6.99 0.77 12.04
C ILE A 262 -6.67 2.17 12.59
N HIS A 263 -7.49 2.68 13.51
CA HIS A 263 -7.22 3.96 14.18
C HIS A 263 -5.86 3.98 14.87
N THR A 264 -5.50 2.91 15.57
CA THR A 264 -4.24 2.81 16.33
C THR A 264 -3.02 2.80 15.39
N GLU A 265 -3.04 2.01 14.32
CA GLU A 265 -1.95 1.99 13.34
C GLU A 265 -1.84 3.30 12.55
N CYS A 266 -2.96 3.86 12.09
CA CYS A 266 -2.97 5.18 11.46
C CYS A 266 -2.37 6.25 12.38
N ALA A 267 -2.68 6.22 13.67
CA ALA A 267 -2.12 7.16 14.65
C ALA A 267 -0.61 6.96 14.89
N ASP A 268 -0.09 5.74 14.81
CA ASP A 268 1.35 5.44 14.92
C ASP A 268 2.13 5.86 13.66
N LEU A 269 1.56 5.58 12.48
CA LEU A 269 2.13 5.93 11.17
C LEU A 269 1.99 7.42 10.82
N GLY A 270 1.16 8.18 11.56
CA GLY A 270 0.88 9.59 11.27
C GLY A 270 -0.14 9.83 10.16
N VAL A 271 -0.94 8.82 9.82
CA VAL A 271 -1.98 8.84 8.77
C VAL A 271 -3.30 9.35 9.35
N ALA A 272 -3.92 10.32 8.68
CA ALA A 272 -5.26 10.81 9.01
C ALA A 272 -6.33 10.19 8.10
N VAL A 273 -7.35 9.55 8.67
CA VAL A 273 -8.55 9.20 7.89
C VAL A 273 -9.35 10.48 7.60
N VAL A 274 -9.45 10.86 6.33
CA VAL A 274 -10.03 12.14 5.89
C VAL A 274 -11.49 12.05 5.46
N THR A 275 -11.91 10.88 4.96
CA THR A 275 -13.27 10.63 4.51
C THR A 275 -13.53 9.12 4.45
N GLY A 276 -14.78 8.73 4.29
CA GLY A 276 -15.15 7.34 4.10
C GLY A 276 -16.63 7.10 3.94
N HIS A 277 -16.98 5.83 3.76
CA HIS A 277 -18.34 5.32 3.73
C HIS A 277 -18.38 4.00 4.49
N THR A 278 -19.44 3.74 5.25
CA THR A 278 -19.62 2.50 5.99
C THR A 278 -21.08 2.12 5.97
N ALA A 279 -21.41 0.99 5.35
CA ALA A 279 -22.75 0.43 5.34
C ALA A 279 -22.73 -1.10 5.24
N ARG A 280 -23.86 -1.71 5.54
CA ARG A 280 -24.08 -3.16 5.43
C ARG A 280 -24.83 -3.46 4.14
N TYR A 281 -24.46 -4.56 3.48
CA TYR A 281 -25.04 -4.98 2.21
C TYR A 281 -25.29 -6.49 2.20
N ASP A 282 -26.25 -6.90 1.38
CA ASP A 282 -26.49 -8.29 1.01
C ASP A 282 -25.38 -8.84 0.11
N ASP A 283 -25.23 -10.17 0.10
CA ASP A 283 -24.29 -10.94 -0.72
C ASP A 283 -22.79 -10.52 -0.64
N ILE A 284 -22.39 -9.74 0.37
CA ILE A 284 -20.97 -9.54 0.71
C ILE A 284 -20.45 -10.77 1.46
N SER A 285 -19.32 -11.29 1.02
CA SER A 285 -18.56 -12.34 1.71
C SER A 285 -17.20 -11.82 2.18
N HIS A 286 -16.67 -12.44 3.22
CA HIS A 286 -15.24 -12.33 3.52
C HIS A 286 -14.41 -12.98 2.39
N PRO A 287 -13.20 -12.49 2.11
CA PRO A 287 -12.51 -11.46 2.87
C PRO A 287 -12.77 -10.02 2.38
N TRP A 288 -13.31 -9.84 1.17
CA TRP A 288 -13.42 -8.54 0.52
C TRP A 288 -14.58 -7.71 1.08
N VAL A 289 -14.29 -6.85 2.07
CA VAL A 289 -15.28 -6.05 2.82
C VAL A 289 -15.24 -4.55 2.52
N GLY A 290 -14.53 -4.14 1.47
CA GLY A 290 -14.43 -2.74 1.11
C GLY A 290 -13.27 -2.41 0.17
N ALA A 291 -12.89 -1.14 0.15
CA ALA A 291 -11.70 -0.62 -0.52
C ALA A 291 -11.21 0.66 0.18
N ALA A 292 -9.94 0.99 0.05
CA ALA A 292 -9.38 2.22 0.57
C ALA A 292 -8.37 2.85 -0.39
N THR A 293 -8.19 4.16 -0.26
CA THR A 293 -7.32 5.01 -1.08
C THR A 293 -6.37 5.75 -0.16
N ALA A 294 -5.09 5.39 -0.21
CA ALA A 294 -4.03 6.07 0.53
C ALA A 294 -3.46 7.25 -0.24
N MET A 295 -2.95 8.24 0.50
CA MET A 295 -2.40 9.48 -0.03
C MET A 295 -1.17 9.94 0.76
N GLY A 296 -0.07 10.26 0.07
CA GLY A 296 1.17 10.81 0.62
C GLY A 296 1.45 12.20 0.04
N VAL A 297 1.91 13.16 0.85
CA VAL A 297 2.26 14.51 0.37
C VAL A 297 3.75 14.76 0.60
N GLY A 298 4.49 15.02 -0.48
CA GLY A 298 5.95 15.14 -0.47
C GLY A 298 6.51 16.19 -1.44
N GLU A 299 7.83 16.30 -1.50
CA GLU A 299 8.53 17.04 -2.56
C GLU A 299 8.73 16.08 -3.77
N HIS A 300 8.76 16.60 -5.01
CA HIS A 300 8.99 15.75 -6.19
C HIS A 300 10.35 15.03 -6.16
N ASP A 301 11.39 15.68 -5.61
CA ASP A 301 12.74 15.11 -5.46
C ASP A 301 12.81 13.96 -4.43
N ASP A 302 11.78 13.76 -3.60
CA ASP A 302 11.68 12.64 -2.65
C ASP A 302 11.05 11.39 -3.27
N ILE A 303 10.47 11.47 -4.48
CA ILE A 303 9.76 10.35 -5.10
C ILE A 303 10.75 9.35 -5.71
N VAL A 304 10.75 8.15 -5.15
CA VAL A 304 11.28 6.93 -5.76
C VAL A 304 10.22 6.40 -6.72
N ARG A 305 10.58 6.06 -7.96
CA ARG A 305 9.65 5.49 -8.96
C ARG A 305 10.06 4.05 -9.30
N PRO A 306 9.13 3.11 -9.55
CA PRO A 306 9.48 1.73 -9.93
C PRO A 306 10.27 1.66 -11.25
N ASP A 307 10.08 2.62 -12.16
CA ASP A 307 10.82 2.78 -13.43
C ASP A 307 12.20 3.46 -13.28
N GLY A 308 12.63 3.83 -12.07
CA GLY A 308 13.82 4.67 -11.85
C GLY A 308 15.18 3.97 -11.90
N ALA A 309 15.21 2.63 -12.02
CA ALA A 309 16.41 1.80 -11.93
C ALA A 309 17.39 2.06 -13.08
N ARG A 310 18.69 1.87 -12.85
CA ARG A 310 19.75 2.24 -13.82
C ARG A 310 20.87 1.19 -13.89
N PRO A 311 21.46 0.96 -15.07
CA PRO A 311 22.65 0.14 -15.21
C PRO A 311 23.76 0.53 -14.22
N GLY A 312 24.20 -0.43 -13.41
CA GLY A 312 25.16 -0.25 -12.32
C GLY A 312 24.55 -0.26 -10.91
N ASP A 313 23.24 -0.08 -10.76
CA ASP A 313 22.58 -0.22 -9.46
C ASP A 313 22.67 -1.67 -8.92
N ARG A 314 22.60 -1.83 -7.60
CA ARG A 314 22.47 -3.13 -6.94
C ARG A 314 21.01 -3.41 -6.60
N LEU A 315 20.63 -4.68 -6.73
CA LEU A 315 19.29 -5.16 -6.40
C LEU A 315 19.29 -5.69 -4.97
N LEU A 316 18.58 -5.03 -4.07
CA LEU A 316 18.35 -5.52 -2.72
C LEU A 316 16.93 -6.06 -2.58
N LEU A 317 16.76 -7.14 -1.81
CA LEU A 317 15.47 -7.75 -1.51
C LEU A 317 15.30 -7.91 -0.01
N THR A 318 14.21 -7.39 0.57
CA THR A 318 13.85 -7.68 1.96
C THR A 318 13.08 -8.99 2.09
N ASN A 319 13.18 -9.63 3.25
CA ASN A 319 12.49 -10.86 3.65
C ASN A 319 12.72 -12.07 2.74
N GLY A 320 12.17 -12.08 1.53
CA GLY A 320 12.28 -13.17 0.55
C GLY A 320 10.98 -13.40 -0.22
N PRO A 321 10.93 -14.37 -1.14
CA PRO A 321 9.69 -14.75 -1.83
C PRO A 321 8.69 -15.48 -0.90
N ALA A 322 7.41 -15.44 -1.28
CA ALA A 322 6.27 -16.14 -0.69
C ALA A 322 6.07 -16.03 0.84
N VAL A 323 6.60 -14.99 1.51
CA VAL A 323 6.53 -14.90 2.99
C VAL A 323 5.09 -14.70 3.48
N GLU A 324 4.33 -13.87 2.78
CA GLU A 324 2.91 -13.66 3.00
C GLU A 324 2.10 -14.92 2.73
N ALA A 325 2.14 -15.45 1.49
CA ALA A 325 1.35 -16.61 1.09
C ALA A 325 1.56 -17.80 2.03
N VAL A 326 2.81 -18.13 2.37
CA VAL A 326 3.11 -19.23 3.30
C VAL A 326 2.68 -18.90 4.73
N GLY A 327 2.88 -17.66 5.19
CA GLY A 327 2.43 -17.21 6.52
C GLY A 327 0.91 -17.29 6.69
N LEU A 328 0.16 -16.86 5.67
CA LEU A 328 -1.29 -16.86 5.65
C LEU A 328 -1.84 -18.28 5.54
N LEU A 329 -1.44 -19.05 4.52
CA LEU A 329 -1.94 -20.41 4.29
C LEU A 329 -1.62 -21.35 5.46
N SER A 330 -0.43 -21.25 6.06
CA SER A 330 -0.07 -22.05 7.23
C SER A 330 -0.79 -21.62 8.51
N THR A 331 -1.24 -20.36 8.60
CA THR A 331 -2.05 -19.88 9.73
C THR A 331 -3.50 -20.31 9.62
N LEU A 332 -4.06 -20.31 8.41
CA LEU A 332 -5.46 -20.65 8.16
C LEU A 332 -5.70 -22.17 8.04
N PHE A 333 -4.74 -22.90 7.48
CA PHE A 333 -4.93 -24.29 7.03
C PHE A 333 -3.77 -25.21 7.46
N GLY A 334 -2.96 -24.81 8.44
CA GLY A 334 -1.76 -25.55 8.86
C GLY A 334 -2.02 -26.98 9.37
N ASP A 335 -3.25 -27.31 9.77
CA ASP A 335 -3.71 -28.66 10.12
C ASP A 335 -3.99 -29.56 8.89
N GLN A 336 -4.17 -28.95 7.71
CA GLN A 336 -4.33 -29.65 6.44
C GLN A 336 -2.98 -29.95 5.78
N LEU A 337 -1.93 -29.21 6.14
CA LEU A 337 -0.58 -29.35 5.58
C LEU A 337 0.15 -30.54 6.22
N ALA A 338 0.61 -31.50 5.41
CA ALA A 338 1.26 -32.73 5.87
C ALA A 338 2.74 -32.53 6.29
N LEU A 339 2.99 -31.53 7.15
CA LEU A 339 4.32 -31.09 7.59
C LEU A 339 4.48 -31.20 9.11
N PRO A 340 5.72 -31.26 9.64
CA PRO A 340 5.95 -31.24 11.08
C PRO A 340 5.54 -29.91 11.72
N ASP A 341 4.95 -29.95 12.93
CA ASP A 341 4.50 -28.77 13.69
C ASP A 341 5.52 -27.62 13.76
N GLY A 342 6.82 -27.94 13.87
CA GLY A 342 7.88 -26.93 13.90
C GLY A 342 8.05 -26.17 12.57
N VAL A 343 7.84 -26.85 11.44
CA VAL A 343 7.87 -26.23 10.10
C VAL A 343 6.64 -25.35 9.90
N ILE A 344 5.47 -25.79 10.37
CA ILE A 344 4.24 -25.00 10.36
C ILE A 344 4.37 -23.76 11.25
N ALA A 345 4.93 -23.89 12.46
CA ALA A 345 5.17 -22.76 13.35
C ALA A 345 6.18 -21.76 12.77
N ASP A 346 7.25 -22.25 12.13
CA ASP A 346 8.20 -21.40 11.39
C ASP A 346 7.48 -20.66 10.25
N ALA A 347 6.66 -21.34 9.46
CA ALA A 347 5.88 -20.76 8.37
C ALA A 347 4.89 -19.69 8.86
N GLN A 348 4.09 -20.00 9.89
CA GLN A 348 3.14 -19.06 10.51
C GLN A 348 3.82 -17.77 11.02
N ALA A 349 5.07 -17.86 11.49
CA ALA A 349 5.83 -16.70 11.95
C ALA A 349 6.17 -15.69 10.82
N ARG A 350 6.11 -16.10 9.54
CA ARG A 350 6.28 -15.20 8.39
C ARG A 350 5.20 -14.13 8.30
N LEU A 351 4.01 -14.39 8.84
CA LEU A 351 2.89 -13.44 8.82
C LEU A 351 3.15 -12.17 9.65
N GLU A 352 4.18 -12.14 10.49
CA GLU A 352 4.62 -10.92 11.19
C GLU A 352 5.68 -10.12 10.40
N GLU A 353 6.13 -10.64 9.23
CA GLU A 353 7.11 -10.02 8.32
C GLU A 353 6.43 -9.25 7.16
N VAL A 354 5.09 -9.26 7.12
CA VAL A 354 4.26 -8.72 6.01
C VAL A 354 4.10 -7.19 5.99
N PHE A 355 4.68 -6.47 6.95
CA PHE A 355 4.41 -5.05 7.18
C PHE A 355 5.51 -4.15 6.56
N SER A 356 5.41 -3.88 5.25
CA SER A 356 6.46 -3.22 4.44
C SER A 356 6.50 -1.69 4.57
N VAL A 357 5.40 -1.02 4.97
CA VAL A 357 5.30 0.46 4.98
C VAL A 357 6.49 1.13 5.67
N ARG A 358 6.85 0.65 6.86
CA ARG A 358 7.94 1.24 7.66
C ARG A 358 9.33 0.87 7.12
N ASP A 359 9.46 -0.21 6.34
CA ASP A 359 10.69 -0.63 5.69
C ASP A 359 10.97 0.21 4.44
N ALA A 360 9.94 0.44 3.61
CA ALA A 360 10.02 1.27 2.41
C ALA A 360 10.48 2.70 2.75
N LEU A 361 9.82 3.33 3.72
CA LEU A 361 10.20 4.67 4.20
C LEU A 361 11.59 4.72 4.82
N THR A 362 12.05 3.62 5.42
CA THR A 362 13.41 3.55 5.97
C THR A 362 14.46 3.41 4.87
N ALA A 363 14.22 2.55 3.88
CA ALA A 363 15.11 2.39 2.72
C ALA A 363 15.26 3.71 1.96
N ALA A 364 14.14 4.37 1.64
CA ALA A 364 14.13 5.67 0.95
C ALA A 364 14.85 6.78 1.75
N ALA A 365 14.74 6.79 3.09
CA ALA A 365 15.42 7.77 3.93
C ALA A 365 16.91 7.50 4.14
N ALA A 366 17.37 6.25 3.98
CA ALA A 366 18.72 5.82 4.32
C ALA A 366 19.75 6.06 3.21
N GLY A 367 19.34 6.08 1.95
CA GLY A 367 20.28 6.24 0.84
C GLY A 367 19.61 6.46 -0.52
N PRO A 368 20.41 6.66 -1.58
CA PRO A 368 19.95 6.81 -2.97
C PRO A 368 19.34 5.51 -3.54
N VAL A 369 18.13 5.17 -3.08
CA VAL A 369 17.23 4.24 -3.76
C VAL A 369 16.76 4.91 -5.04
N ARG A 370 16.97 4.26 -6.19
CA ARG A 370 16.56 4.77 -7.51
C ARG A 370 15.18 4.28 -7.91
N ALA A 371 14.88 3.04 -7.57
CA ALA A 371 13.57 2.44 -7.74
C ALA A 371 13.24 1.49 -6.60
N MET A 372 11.95 1.36 -6.32
CA MET A 372 11.40 0.48 -5.30
C MET A 372 10.06 -0.06 -5.83
N HIS A 373 9.79 -1.32 -5.52
CA HIS A 373 8.55 -2.02 -5.77
C HIS A 373 8.32 -2.95 -4.59
N ASP A 374 7.08 -3.15 -4.17
CA ASP A 374 6.79 -4.26 -3.26
C ASP A 374 6.67 -5.58 -4.03
N VAL A 375 6.57 -6.68 -3.30
CA VAL A 375 6.53 -8.03 -3.87
C VAL A 375 5.15 -8.64 -3.60
N THR A 376 4.11 -7.99 -4.15
CA THR A 376 2.70 -8.40 -4.07
C THR A 376 2.36 -9.51 -5.08
N GLU A 377 1.19 -9.47 -5.72
CA GLU A 377 0.69 -10.50 -6.63
C GLU A 377 1.63 -10.74 -7.81
N GLY A 378 1.94 -12.01 -8.08
CA GLY A 378 2.99 -12.43 -9.02
C GLY A 378 4.37 -12.56 -8.37
N GLY A 379 4.49 -12.25 -7.09
CA GLY A 379 5.67 -12.53 -6.27
C GLY A 379 6.94 -11.84 -6.76
N LEU A 380 8.08 -12.44 -6.43
CA LEU A 380 9.39 -11.90 -6.79
C LEU A 380 9.57 -11.83 -8.31
N ALA A 381 9.05 -12.81 -9.04
CA ALA A 381 9.13 -12.87 -10.50
C ALA A 381 8.33 -11.76 -11.19
N GLY A 382 7.16 -11.40 -10.66
CA GLY A 382 6.39 -10.23 -11.09
C GLY A 382 7.17 -8.93 -10.87
N ALA A 383 7.54 -8.65 -9.61
CA ALA A 383 8.21 -7.41 -9.23
C ALA A 383 9.54 -7.15 -9.99
N VAL A 384 10.38 -8.17 -10.18
CA VAL A 384 11.65 -8.01 -10.93
C VAL A 384 11.41 -7.73 -12.41
N ASN A 385 10.39 -8.35 -13.02
CA ASN A 385 10.05 -8.10 -14.43
C ASN A 385 9.42 -6.72 -14.60
N GLU A 386 8.49 -6.32 -13.73
CA GLU A 386 7.81 -5.03 -13.77
C GLU A 386 8.80 -3.86 -13.62
N MET A 387 9.74 -3.94 -12.67
CA MET A 387 10.82 -2.95 -12.53
C MET A 387 11.80 -2.96 -13.72
N ALA A 388 12.17 -4.14 -14.25
CA ALA A 388 13.08 -4.25 -15.39
C ALA A 388 12.46 -3.65 -16.67
N ASP A 389 11.19 -3.93 -16.92
CA ASP A 389 10.42 -3.40 -18.06
C ASP A 389 10.25 -1.89 -17.96
N GLY A 390 9.86 -1.38 -16.78
CA GLY A 390 9.72 0.06 -16.55
C GLY A 390 11.04 0.82 -16.76
N ALA A 391 12.16 0.24 -16.32
CA ALA A 391 13.49 0.83 -16.46
C ALA A 391 14.13 0.64 -17.85
N GLY A 392 13.60 -0.26 -18.70
CA GLY A 392 14.24 -0.66 -19.96
C GLY A 392 15.65 -1.23 -19.77
N ALA A 393 15.82 -2.07 -18.74
CA ALA A 393 17.12 -2.55 -18.28
C ALA A 393 17.13 -4.07 -18.04
N ARG A 394 18.32 -4.67 -17.99
CA ARG A 394 18.47 -6.08 -17.59
C ARG A 394 18.66 -6.18 -16.08
N PHE A 395 17.91 -7.04 -15.41
CA PHE A 395 18.13 -7.39 -14.00
C PHE A 395 18.85 -8.75 -13.95
N ALA A 396 20.08 -8.77 -13.44
CA ALA A 396 20.91 -9.97 -13.32
C ALA A 396 20.98 -10.42 -11.85
N ILE A 397 20.34 -11.54 -11.53
CA ILE A 397 20.07 -12.03 -10.17
C ILE A 397 20.83 -13.35 -9.91
N ASP A 398 21.40 -13.46 -8.71
CA ASP A 398 22.00 -14.68 -8.16
C ASP A 398 20.95 -15.40 -7.29
N ARG A 399 20.50 -16.58 -7.72
CA ARG A 399 19.48 -17.38 -7.01
C ARG A 399 19.94 -17.82 -5.62
N ALA A 400 21.24 -18.00 -5.41
CA ALA A 400 21.79 -18.40 -4.11
C ALA A 400 21.86 -17.22 -3.12
N ALA A 401 21.79 -15.98 -3.61
CA ALA A 401 21.71 -14.78 -2.77
C ALA A 401 20.27 -14.44 -2.31
N VAL A 402 19.24 -14.94 -3.01
CA VAL A 402 17.84 -14.72 -2.65
C VAL A 402 17.51 -15.38 -1.29
N PRO A 403 17.07 -14.62 -0.28
CA PRO A 403 16.83 -15.14 1.05
C PRO A 403 15.55 -16.00 1.04
N MET A 404 15.66 -17.27 1.40
CA MET A 404 14.52 -18.16 1.58
C MET A 404 14.23 -18.30 3.08
N ARG A 405 13.11 -17.75 3.55
CA ARG A 405 12.76 -17.75 4.98
C ARG A 405 12.38 -19.16 5.47
N PRO A 406 12.53 -19.47 6.78
CA PRO A 406 12.09 -20.75 7.35
C PRO A 406 10.62 -21.04 7.08
N GLY A 407 10.28 -22.31 6.89
CA GLY A 407 8.93 -22.76 6.51
C GLY A 407 8.60 -22.62 5.02
N VAL A 408 9.05 -21.55 4.35
CA VAL A 408 8.61 -21.18 2.98
C VAL A 408 8.73 -22.33 1.98
N ARG A 409 9.95 -22.82 1.74
CA ARG A 409 10.19 -23.91 0.77
C ARG A 409 9.34 -25.15 1.07
N ALA A 410 9.24 -25.57 2.33
CA ALA A 410 8.52 -26.79 2.69
C ALA A 410 7.01 -26.68 2.47
N VAL A 411 6.42 -25.51 2.71
CA VAL A 411 5.00 -25.25 2.46
C VAL A 411 4.72 -25.10 0.96
N CYS A 412 5.57 -24.37 0.23
CA CYS A 412 5.53 -24.28 -1.22
C CYS A 412 5.62 -25.66 -1.90
N ASP A 413 6.62 -26.47 -1.53
CA ASP A 413 6.80 -27.84 -2.03
C ASP A 413 5.61 -28.76 -1.68
N THR A 414 4.88 -28.49 -0.58
CA THR A 414 3.69 -29.26 -0.16
C THR A 414 2.43 -28.88 -0.94
N LEU A 415 2.37 -27.65 -1.46
CA LEU A 415 1.23 -27.07 -2.17
C LEU A 415 1.45 -26.95 -3.68
N ASP A 416 2.57 -27.42 -4.20
CA ASP A 416 3.02 -27.28 -5.60
C ASP A 416 3.06 -25.81 -6.09
N ILE A 417 3.41 -24.91 -5.18
CA ILE A 417 3.53 -23.46 -5.42
C ILE A 417 4.99 -23.11 -5.74
N ASP A 418 5.26 -22.43 -6.85
CA ASP A 418 6.56 -21.77 -7.04
C ASP A 418 6.64 -20.54 -6.11
N PRO A 419 7.56 -20.50 -5.12
CA PRO A 419 7.70 -19.34 -4.24
C PRO A 419 8.01 -18.05 -5.02
N TRP A 420 8.69 -18.11 -6.18
CA TRP A 420 9.02 -16.92 -6.95
C TRP A 420 7.81 -16.23 -7.56
N ALA A 421 6.74 -16.97 -7.87
CA ALA A 421 5.51 -16.45 -8.50
C ALA A 421 4.39 -16.11 -7.48
N ALA A 422 4.52 -16.56 -6.23
CA ALA A 422 3.50 -16.39 -5.20
C ALA A 422 3.65 -15.07 -4.43
N THR A 423 2.50 -14.44 -4.12
CA THR A 423 2.42 -13.18 -3.37
C THR A 423 3.21 -13.20 -2.06
N SER A 424 3.88 -12.08 -1.80
CA SER A 424 4.90 -11.96 -0.77
C SER A 424 4.90 -10.58 -0.11
N CYS A 425 3.71 -10.03 0.16
CA CYS A 425 3.56 -8.75 0.85
C CYS A 425 4.45 -8.69 2.11
N GLY A 426 5.08 -7.53 2.35
CA GLY A 426 6.17 -7.36 3.32
C GLY A 426 7.57 -7.44 2.74
N SER A 427 7.75 -8.09 1.58
CA SER A 427 8.99 -8.07 0.84
C SER A 427 9.04 -6.87 -0.10
N LEU A 428 10.22 -6.25 -0.22
CA LEU A 428 10.50 -5.08 -1.03
C LEU A 428 11.69 -5.36 -1.94
N LEU A 429 11.54 -5.03 -3.22
CA LEU A 429 12.62 -5.01 -4.21
C LEU A 429 13.12 -3.58 -4.38
N LEU A 430 14.45 -3.39 -4.32
CA LEU A 430 15.10 -2.08 -4.30
C LEU A 430 16.23 -2.04 -5.33
N ALA A 431 16.20 -1.09 -6.26
CA ALA A 431 17.36 -0.72 -7.06
C ALA A 431 18.08 0.43 -6.36
N VAL A 432 19.30 0.19 -5.88
CA VAL A 432 20.07 1.13 -5.04
C VAL A 432 21.40 1.47 -5.70
N ASP A 433 21.76 2.76 -5.73
CA ASP A 433 23.09 3.17 -6.19
C ASP A 433 24.19 2.47 -5.33
N PRO A 434 25.28 1.95 -5.93
CA PRO A 434 26.31 1.21 -5.20
C PRO A 434 26.91 1.94 -3.98
N ALA A 435 26.94 3.28 -3.97
CA ALA A 435 27.40 4.06 -2.82
C ALA A 435 26.40 4.09 -1.66
N GLY A 436 25.11 3.83 -1.93
CA GLY A 436 24.01 3.81 -0.95
C GLY A 436 23.78 2.46 -0.28
N VAL A 437 24.18 1.35 -0.92
CA VAL A 437 23.86 -0.03 -0.49
C VAL A 437 24.16 -0.29 0.99
N GLY A 438 25.34 0.11 1.47
CA GLY A 438 25.72 -0.11 2.87
C GLY A 438 24.85 0.65 3.89
N ALA A 439 24.36 1.83 3.52
CA ALA A 439 23.49 2.64 4.39
C ALA A 439 22.06 2.11 4.40
N VAL A 440 21.50 1.79 3.21
CA VAL A 440 20.16 1.19 3.09
C VAL A 440 20.09 -0.16 3.81
N ARG A 441 21.10 -1.01 3.61
CA ARG A 441 21.20 -2.30 4.29
C ARG A 441 21.25 -2.15 5.82
N ALA A 442 22.14 -1.30 6.33
CA ALA A 442 22.26 -1.10 7.77
C ALA A 442 20.97 -0.55 8.40
N ALA A 443 20.26 0.35 7.72
CA ALA A 443 19.01 0.92 8.21
C ALA A 443 17.84 -0.08 8.25
N LEU A 444 17.82 -1.06 7.34
CA LEU A 444 16.87 -2.18 7.37
C LEU A 444 17.26 -3.22 8.44
N GLU A 445 18.56 -3.55 8.56
CA GLU A 445 19.05 -4.46 9.60
C GLU A 445 18.82 -3.90 11.03
N ASP A 446 18.94 -2.58 11.25
CA ASP A 446 18.60 -1.89 12.51
C ASP A 446 17.11 -1.99 12.87
N ARG A 447 16.23 -2.40 11.94
CA ARG A 447 14.79 -2.63 12.15
C ARG A 447 14.43 -4.08 12.42
N ASP A 448 15.43 -4.96 12.55
CA ASP A 448 15.29 -6.42 12.50
C ASP A 448 14.78 -6.95 11.11
N THR A 449 14.77 -6.14 10.05
CA THR A 449 14.34 -6.55 8.69
C THR A 449 15.48 -7.30 7.96
N PRO A 450 15.30 -8.59 7.60
CA PRO A 450 16.23 -9.31 6.75
C PRO A 450 16.33 -8.64 5.37
N VAL A 451 17.54 -8.39 4.90
CA VAL A 451 17.80 -7.86 3.55
C VAL A 451 19.02 -8.54 2.92
N ALA A 452 18.93 -8.87 1.64
CA ALA A 452 20.00 -9.45 0.85
C ALA A 452 20.30 -8.59 -0.37
N ASP A 453 21.56 -8.59 -0.81
CA ASP A 453 21.98 -8.06 -2.11
C ASP A 453 21.94 -9.22 -3.11
N ILE A 454 20.89 -9.25 -3.94
CA ILE A 454 20.54 -10.40 -4.79
C ILE A 454 21.08 -10.29 -6.21
N GLY A 455 21.66 -9.15 -6.60
CA GLY A 455 22.03 -8.93 -8.00
C GLY A 455 22.41 -7.51 -8.36
N ARG A 456 22.29 -7.19 -9.64
CA ARG A 456 22.60 -5.88 -10.22
C ARG A 456 21.73 -5.57 -11.43
N VAL A 457 21.60 -4.29 -11.73
CA VAL A 457 21.00 -3.79 -12.97
C VAL A 457 22.11 -3.62 -14.01
N GLU A 458 21.86 -4.07 -15.23
CA GLU A 458 22.75 -4.00 -16.39
C GLU A 458 22.07 -3.28 -17.56
N ALA A 459 22.88 -2.81 -18.52
CA ALA A 459 22.34 -2.33 -19.79
C ALA A 459 21.85 -3.52 -20.64
N THR A 460 20.77 -3.30 -21.39
CA THR A 460 20.25 -4.25 -22.39
C THR A 460 20.13 -3.57 -23.74
N ASP A 461 20.23 -4.36 -24.81
CA ASP A 461 19.96 -3.95 -26.20
C ASP A 461 18.56 -4.41 -26.66
N ALA A 462 17.76 -5.00 -25.76
CA ALA A 462 16.42 -5.49 -26.03
C ALA A 462 15.37 -4.36 -26.12
N GLU A 463 14.25 -4.62 -26.81
CA GLU A 463 13.06 -3.77 -26.73
C GLU A 463 12.27 -4.09 -25.46
N GLY A 464 12.62 -3.45 -24.34
CA GLY A 464 11.98 -3.64 -23.03
C GLY A 464 12.98 -4.00 -21.92
N GLY A 465 12.47 -4.56 -20.83
CA GLY A 465 13.28 -5.15 -19.77
C GLY A 465 13.74 -6.57 -20.10
N GLU A 466 14.64 -7.09 -19.28
CA GLU A 466 14.99 -8.51 -19.29
C GLU A 466 15.38 -8.94 -17.87
N VAL A 467 14.96 -10.12 -17.41
CA VAL A 467 15.39 -10.66 -16.12
C VAL A 467 16.12 -11.97 -16.34
N LEU A 468 17.37 -12.05 -15.84
CA LEU A 468 18.17 -13.27 -15.85
C LEU A 468 18.45 -13.72 -14.42
N VAL A 469 18.08 -14.96 -14.10
CA VAL A 469 18.42 -15.62 -12.83
C VAL A 469 19.46 -16.71 -13.13
N ASP A 470 20.65 -16.59 -12.55
CA ASP A 470 21.81 -17.45 -12.82
C ASP A 470 22.24 -17.51 -14.31
N GLY A 471 21.77 -16.54 -15.12
CA GLY A 471 21.99 -16.46 -16.57
C GLY A 471 20.84 -16.98 -17.44
N GLU A 472 19.81 -17.60 -16.85
CA GLU A 472 18.62 -18.07 -17.55
C GLU A 472 17.47 -17.05 -17.46
N PRO A 473 16.66 -16.84 -18.51
CA PRO A 473 15.51 -15.94 -18.47
C PRO A 473 14.48 -16.30 -17.39
N LEU A 474 13.95 -15.29 -16.70
CA LEU A 474 12.81 -15.40 -15.80
C LEU A 474 11.65 -14.58 -16.35
N GLU A 475 10.66 -15.25 -16.94
CA GLU A 475 9.44 -14.64 -17.46
C GLU A 475 8.54 -14.09 -16.33
N HIS A 476 7.70 -13.11 -16.66
CA HIS A 476 6.65 -12.61 -15.76
C HIS A 476 5.54 -13.68 -15.59
N PRO A 477 5.10 -13.99 -14.35
CA PRO A 477 4.10 -15.02 -14.10
C PRO A 477 2.69 -14.57 -14.50
N THR A 478 1.98 -15.40 -15.28
CA THR A 478 0.65 -15.06 -15.80
C THR A 478 -0.48 -15.13 -14.76
N VAL A 479 -0.28 -15.88 -13.68
CA VAL A 479 -1.24 -16.11 -12.58
C VAL A 479 -0.44 -16.30 -11.30
N ASP A 480 -0.93 -15.76 -10.18
CA ASP A 480 -0.36 -16.05 -8.86
C ASP A 480 -0.87 -17.42 -8.33
N PRO A 481 0.02 -18.42 -8.13
CA PRO A 481 -0.38 -19.77 -7.72
C PRO A 481 -0.98 -19.84 -6.30
N SER A 482 -0.81 -18.81 -5.47
CA SER A 482 -1.38 -18.81 -4.11
C SER A 482 -2.91 -18.74 -4.11
N TRP A 483 -3.54 -18.17 -5.15
CA TRP A 483 -5.00 -18.09 -5.29
C TRP A 483 -5.64 -19.48 -5.43
N GLU A 484 -5.07 -20.34 -6.26
CA GLU A 484 -5.57 -21.71 -6.48
C GLU A 484 -5.39 -22.55 -5.20
N ALA A 485 -4.20 -22.51 -4.59
CA ALA A 485 -3.93 -23.21 -3.33
C ALA A 485 -4.83 -22.74 -2.18
N TYR A 486 -5.12 -21.43 -2.07
CA TYR A 486 -6.10 -20.91 -1.10
C TYR A 486 -7.50 -21.48 -1.37
N ALA A 487 -7.94 -21.47 -2.63
CA ALA A 487 -9.28 -21.94 -3.01
C ALA A 487 -9.46 -23.44 -2.73
N GLU A 488 -8.47 -24.27 -3.02
CA GLU A 488 -8.49 -25.71 -2.71
C GLU A 488 -8.57 -25.97 -1.20
N LEU A 489 -7.71 -25.32 -0.40
CA LEU A 489 -7.67 -25.49 1.06
C LEU A 489 -8.96 -24.97 1.75
N ALA A 490 -9.54 -23.89 1.23
CA ALA A 490 -10.82 -23.34 1.71
C ALA A 490 -12.02 -24.25 1.39
N ALA A 491 -12.05 -24.83 0.18
CA ALA A 491 -13.05 -25.82 -0.20
C ALA A 491 -12.93 -27.08 0.67
N ALA A 492 -11.70 -27.59 0.85
CA ALA A 492 -11.42 -28.75 1.69
C ALA A 492 -11.70 -28.51 3.19
N ALA A 493 -11.66 -27.28 3.68
CA ALA A 493 -12.11 -26.92 5.02
C ALA A 493 -13.65 -27.01 5.14
N THR A 494 -14.36 -26.39 4.18
CA THR A 494 -15.83 -26.35 4.18
C THR A 494 -16.44 -27.76 4.14
N GLU A 495 -15.89 -28.66 3.31
CA GLU A 495 -16.35 -30.05 3.27
C GLU A 495 -16.09 -30.85 4.57
N ARG A 496 -15.15 -30.43 5.43
CA ARG A 496 -14.91 -31.05 6.75
C ARG A 496 -15.92 -30.57 7.78
N ASP A 497 -16.24 -29.27 7.77
CA ASP A 497 -17.22 -28.68 8.67
C ASP A 497 -18.63 -29.23 8.40
N ASP A 498 -19.03 -29.39 7.14
CA ASP A 498 -20.29 -30.05 6.76
C ASP A 498 -20.33 -31.52 7.18
N ARG A 499 -19.22 -32.25 7.02
CA ARG A 499 -19.11 -33.67 7.42
C ARG A 499 -19.12 -33.86 8.94
N SER A 500 -18.49 -32.97 9.71
CA SER A 500 -18.52 -33.01 11.16
C SER A 500 -19.90 -32.62 11.72
N SER A 501 -20.55 -31.62 11.12
CA SER A 501 -21.90 -31.16 11.48
C SER A 501 -22.99 -32.20 11.18
N SER A 502 -22.83 -33.00 10.12
CA SER A 502 -23.76 -34.08 9.76
C SER A 502 -23.51 -35.39 10.51
N ALA A 503 -22.28 -35.65 10.99
CA ALA A 503 -21.96 -36.82 11.81
C ALA A 503 -22.35 -36.67 13.30
N GLY A 504 -22.75 -35.46 13.73
CA GLY A 504 -23.16 -35.14 15.10
C GLY A 504 -24.67 -35.12 15.37
N GLN A 505 -25.51 -35.51 14.39
CA GLN A 505 -26.99 -35.53 14.49
C GLN A 505 -27.55 -36.94 14.70
#